data_AF-A0A945PTU5-F1
#
_entry.id   AF-A0A945PTU5-F1
#
_cell.length_a   1.000
_cell.length_b   1.000
_cell.length_c   1.000
_cell.angle_alpha   90.00
_cell.angle_beta   90.00
_cell.angle_gamma   90.00
#
_symmetry.space_group_name_H-M   'P 1'
#
loop_
_entity.id
_entity.type
_entity.pdbx_description
1 polymer ?
#
loop_
_entity_poly.entity_id
_entity_poly.type
_entity_poly.pdbx_seq_one_letter_code
_entity_poly.pdbx_strand_id
1 'polypeptide(L)'
;MDLSAKGQRVLAGFDFPNGYPRGFANLAGFSGIDDGAVWRAVWDGLDGLIRDGVDNSNNRFEIAAALNERISGGPFPFWGCPGHRQSATLSSRKTHAYDQKTPERRHCEAWLPRSQPCWKLYTTGSVGSQSLMGIPVLKALRDAPELAAQTLVWPFETGLGPPPPEPSWQIILAEVYPSILKIETRKDEIKDAVQVETIARHLAARDARGALVEDLSGPKSLSAEVRAMVEAEEGWILGAGTFE
;
A
#
# COMPACT_ATOMS: atom_id res chain seq x y z
N MET A 1 16.40 15.20 -16.40
CA MET A 1 15.74 16.52 -16.48
C MET A 1 14.90 16.67 -15.24
N ASP A 2 15.13 17.72 -14.47
CA ASP A 2 14.38 17.98 -13.24
C ASP A 2 12.94 18.37 -13.60
N LEU A 3 11.98 17.47 -13.33
CA LEU A 3 10.56 17.67 -13.62
C LEU A 3 9.98 18.83 -12.78
N SER A 4 10.53 19.05 -11.58
CA SER A 4 10.11 20.13 -10.69
C SER A 4 10.43 21.51 -11.28
N ALA A 5 11.58 21.64 -11.96
CA ALA A 5 12.00 22.88 -12.62
C ALA A 5 11.11 23.28 -13.81
N LYS A 6 10.25 22.37 -14.31
CA LYS A 6 9.27 22.63 -15.38
C LYS A 6 7.86 22.90 -14.85
N GLY A 7 7.66 22.94 -13.53
CA GLY A 7 6.33 23.05 -12.92
C GLY A 7 5.44 21.84 -13.19
N GLN A 8 6.04 20.69 -13.50
CA GLN A 8 5.31 19.44 -13.72
C GLN A 8 5.10 18.72 -12.39
N ARG A 9 3.90 18.16 -12.22
CA ARG A 9 3.54 17.31 -11.09
C ARG A 9 3.98 15.87 -11.35
N VAL A 10 4.26 15.15 -10.27
CA VAL A 10 4.75 13.76 -10.29
C VAL A 10 3.73 12.87 -9.58
N LEU A 11 3.34 11.80 -10.24
CA LEU A 11 2.66 10.66 -9.64
C LEU A 11 3.69 9.54 -9.46
N ALA A 12 4.07 9.24 -8.22
CA ALA A 12 4.96 8.15 -7.86
C ALA A 12 4.13 6.93 -7.44
N GLY A 13 4.17 5.87 -8.25
CA GLY A 13 3.47 4.62 -8.00
C GLY A 13 4.32 3.59 -7.28
N PHE A 14 3.76 2.94 -6.26
CA PHE A 14 4.42 1.89 -5.46
C PHE A 14 3.64 0.58 -5.55
N ASP A 15 4.33 -0.51 -5.89
CA ASP A 15 3.73 -1.86 -6.08
C ASP A 15 3.70 -2.66 -4.76
N PHE A 16 3.01 -2.10 -3.76
CA PHE A 16 2.66 -2.78 -2.52
C PHE A 16 1.49 -2.06 -1.81
N PRO A 17 0.72 -2.76 -0.96
CA PRO A 17 -0.30 -2.14 -0.13
C PRO A 17 0.23 -1.01 0.74
N ASN A 18 -0.30 0.20 0.55
CA ASN A 18 0.02 1.39 1.36
C ASN A 18 -0.76 1.43 2.70
N GLY A 19 -1.78 0.58 2.83
CA GLY A 19 -2.65 0.47 4.00
C GLY A 19 -3.05 -0.99 4.26
N TYR A 20 -3.74 -1.20 5.37
CA TYR A 20 -4.19 -2.51 5.83
C TYR A 20 -5.72 -2.56 5.90
N PRO A 21 -6.35 -3.75 5.84
CA PRO A 21 -7.79 -3.89 6.02
C PRO A 21 -8.27 -3.24 7.32
N ARG A 22 -9.50 -2.69 7.26
CA ARG A 22 -10.07 -1.90 8.35
C ARG A 22 -9.90 -2.52 9.74
N GLY A 23 -9.65 -1.70 10.75
CA GLY A 23 -9.45 -2.09 12.14
C GLY A 23 -8.02 -2.52 12.49
N PHE A 24 -7.10 -2.59 11.52
CA PHE A 24 -5.74 -3.06 11.79
C PHE A 24 -5.00 -2.18 12.79
N ALA A 25 -5.11 -0.86 12.66
CA ALA A 25 -4.45 0.08 13.57
C ALA A 25 -4.79 -0.18 15.04
N ASN A 26 -6.09 -0.42 15.32
CA ASN A 26 -6.57 -0.67 16.67
C ASN A 26 -6.13 -2.06 17.16
N LEU A 27 -6.29 -3.10 16.34
CA LEU A 27 -5.90 -4.47 16.70
C LEU A 27 -4.38 -4.60 16.96
N ALA A 28 -3.56 -3.87 16.21
CA ALA A 28 -2.10 -3.86 16.37
C ALA A 28 -1.60 -3.01 17.55
N GLY A 29 -2.50 -2.27 18.22
CA GLY A 29 -2.17 -1.34 19.30
C GLY A 29 -1.45 -0.07 18.82
N PHE A 30 -1.72 0.37 17.59
CA PHE A 30 -1.20 1.64 17.04
C PHE A 30 -2.16 2.81 17.29
N SER A 31 -3.44 2.55 17.56
CA SER A 31 -4.41 3.60 17.91
C SER A 31 -4.04 4.30 19.23
N GLY A 32 -4.19 5.63 19.27
CA GLY A 32 -3.93 6.44 20.47
C GLY A 32 -2.49 6.90 20.65
N ILE A 33 -1.63 6.72 19.63
CA ILE A 33 -0.26 7.27 19.63
C ILE A 33 -0.28 8.80 19.44
N ASP A 34 -1.32 9.37 18.81
CA ASP A 34 -1.67 10.81 18.73
C ASP A 34 -3.12 10.97 18.21
N ASP A 35 -3.70 12.19 18.25
CA ASP A 35 -5.00 12.56 17.60
C ASP A 35 -4.94 12.54 16.05
N GLY A 36 -3.95 11.84 15.47
CA GLY A 36 -3.68 11.78 14.04
C GLY A 36 -4.61 10.81 13.28
N ALA A 37 -4.54 10.87 11.95
CA ALA A 37 -5.29 9.98 11.07
C ALA A 37 -4.90 8.49 11.26
N VAL A 38 -5.85 7.57 11.11
CA VAL A 38 -5.67 6.14 11.42
C VAL A 38 -4.55 5.50 10.57
N TRP A 39 -4.52 5.76 9.25
CA TRP A 39 -3.45 5.30 8.36
C TRP A 39 -2.06 5.76 8.83
N ARG A 40 -1.98 6.98 9.37
CA ARG A 40 -0.73 7.60 9.80
C ARG A 40 -0.19 6.90 11.06
N ALA A 41 -1.06 6.56 12.00
CA ALA A 41 -0.70 5.78 13.17
C ALA A 41 -0.10 4.41 12.80
N VAL A 42 -0.62 3.76 11.74
CA VAL A 42 -0.01 2.51 11.23
C VAL A 42 1.38 2.77 10.65
N TRP A 43 1.54 3.81 9.85
CA TRP A 43 2.84 4.15 9.26
C TRP A 43 3.89 4.46 10.32
N ASP A 44 3.55 5.29 11.31
CA ASP A 44 4.42 5.64 12.43
C ASP A 44 4.74 4.42 13.29
N GLY A 45 3.74 3.58 13.58
CA GLY A 45 3.90 2.36 14.35
C GLY A 45 4.81 1.34 13.66
N LEU A 46 4.71 1.18 12.34
CA LEU A 46 5.59 0.30 11.57
C LEU A 46 7.01 0.86 11.46
N ASP A 47 7.17 2.16 11.21
CA ASP A 47 8.48 2.84 11.18
C ASP A 47 9.24 2.68 12.50
N GLY A 48 8.55 2.80 13.64
CA GLY A 48 9.15 2.59 14.97
C GLY A 48 9.55 1.13 15.28
N LEU A 49 9.07 0.15 14.51
CA LEU A 49 9.30 -1.28 14.73
C LEU A 49 10.25 -1.90 13.71
N ILE A 50 10.15 -1.50 12.44
CA ILE A 50 10.88 -2.11 11.33
C ILE A 50 12.34 -1.66 11.34
N ARG A 51 13.22 -2.59 11.02
CA ARG A 51 14.65 -2.37 10.82
C ARG A 51 15.01 -2.88 9.44
N ASP A 52 15.61 -2.02 8.64
CA ASP A 52 16.12 -2.34 7.30
C ASP A 52 17.59 -1.96 7.21
N GLY A 53 18.45 -2.98 7.13
CA GLY A 53 19.89 -2.84 7.07
C GLY A 53 20.37 -2.60 5.65
N VAL A 54 21.49 -1.87 5.52
CA VAL A 54 22.13 -1.61 4.21
C VAL A 54 22.63 -2.87 3.50
N ASP A 55 22.72 -3.99 4.22
CA ASP A 55 23.07 -5.33 3.73
C ASP A 55 21.82 -6.17 3.37
N ASN A 56 20.64 -5.54 3.28
CA ASN A 56 19.34 -6.17 3.03
C ASN A 56 18.87 -7.10 4.17
N SER A 57 19.51 -7.04 5.35
CA SER A 57 19.00 -7.66 6.56
C SER A 57 17.79 -6.89 7.10
N ASN A 58 16.76 -7.59 7.59
CA ASN A 58 15.60 -6.95 8.18
C ASN A 58 14.85 -7.87 9.14
N ASN A 59 13.97 -7.27 9.93
CA ASN A 59 13.21 -7.92 11.00
C ASN A 59 11.72 -8.17 10.65
N ARG A 60 11.35 -8.19 9.36
CA ARG A 60 9.94 -8.25 8.93
C ARG A 60 9.16 -9.45 9.49
N PHE A 61 9.80 -10.61 9.64
CA PHE A 61 9.15 -11.79 10.19
C PHE A 61 9.00 -11.69 11.72
N GLU A 62 9.97 -11.11 12.42
CA GLU A 62 9.89 -10.84 13.85
C GLU A 62 8.78 -9.83 14.14
N ILE A 63 8.67 -8.77 13.35
CA ILE A 63 7.60 -7.77 13.50
C ILE A 63 6.25 -8.39 13.20
N ALA A 64 6.11 -9.18 12.14
CA ALA A 64 4.87 -9.90 11.89
C ALA A 64 4.47 -10.85 13.04
N ALA A 65 5.42 -11.60 13.59
CA ALA A 65 5.18 -12.49 14.73
C ALA A 65 4.78 -11.70 15.99
N ALA A 66 5.37 -10.54 16.22
CA ALA A 66 5.03 -9.66 17.34
C ALA A 66 3.65 -9.00 17.17
N LEU A 67 3.29 -8.59 15.95
CA LEU A 67 1.96 -8.06 15.65
C LEU A 67 0.89 -9.14 15.80
N ASN A 68 1.16 -10.35 15.32
CA ASN A 68 0.29 -11.50 15.50
C ASN A 68 0.04 -11.83 16.98
N GLU A 69 1.08 -11.78 17.82
CA GLU A 69 0.94 -11.94 19.27
C GLU A 69 -0.02 -10.89 19.86
N ARG A 70 0.12 -9.61 19.47
CA ARG A 70 -0.77 -8.53 19.94
C ARG A 70 -2.22 -8.71 19.48
N ILE A 71 -2.41 -9.16 18.24
CA ILE A 71 -3.73 -9.22 17.60
C ILE A 71 -4.50 -10.47 18.04
N SER A 72 -3.86 -11.62 18.14
CA SER A 72 -4.55 -12.88 18.41
C SER A 72 -3.83 -13.85 19.36
N GLY A 73 -2.62 -13.54 19.84
CA GLY A 73 -1.81 -14.46 20.63
C GLY A 73 -1.41 -15.75 19.91
N GLY A 74 -1.39 -15.73 18.57
CA GLY A 74 -1.22 -16.93 17.73
C GLY A 74 -0.79 -16.56 16.31
N PRO A 75 -0.68 -17.51 15.36
CA PRO A 75 -0.11 -17.25 14.04
C PRO A 75 -1.12 -16.63 13.06
N PHE A 76 -1.69 -15.48 13.44
CA PHE A 76 -2.72 -14.71 12.74
C PHE A 76 -2.64 -13.22 13.14
N PRO A 77 -2.91 -12.24 12.24
CA PRO A 77 -3.35 -12.37 10.85
C PRO A 77 -2.24 -12.60 9.84
N PHE A 78 -0.99 -12.25 10.14
CA PHE A 78 0.12 -12.43 9.21
C PHE A 78 0.53 -13.90 9.10
N TRP A 79 0.95 -14.31 7.90
CA TRP A 79 1.43 -15.66 7.65
C TRP A 79 2.41 -15.71 6.48
N GLY A 80 3.08 -16.86 6.35
CA GLY A 80 4.05 -17.11 5.31
C GLY A 80 5.44 -16.70 5.75
N CYS A 81 6.29 -17.67 6.06
CA CYS A 81 7.71 -17.48 6.35
C CYS A 81 8.48 -18.73 5.94
N PRO A 82 9.81 -18.64 5.75
CA PRO A 82 10.67 -19.83 5.64
C PRO A 82 10.50 -20.76 6.84
N GLY A 83 10.63 -22.07 6.64
CA GLY A 83 10.36 -23.07 7.70
C GLY A 83 11.15 -22.84 8.99
N HIS A 84 12.39 -22.36 8.89
CA HIS A 84 13.26 -22.06 10.04
C HIS A 84 12.92 -20.76 10.78
N ARG A 85 11.96 -19.95 10.26
CA ARG A 85 11.46 -18.72 10.90
C ARG A 85 10.07 -18.89 11.50
N GLN A 86 9.52 -20.10 11.49
CA GLN A 86 8.24 -20.38 12.15
C GLN A 86 8.36 -20.22 13.67
N SER A 87 7.29 -19.73 14.28
CA SER A 87 7.17 -19.56 15.73
C SER A 87 5.73 -19.90 16.16
N ALA A 88 5.44 -19.81 17.47
CA ALA A 88 4.08 -19.95 17.97
C ALA A 88 3.11 -18.91 17.36
N THR A 89 3.63 -17.78 16.88
CA THR A 89 2.87 -16.63 16.40
C THR A 89 3.14 -16.29 14.94
N LEU A 90 3.90 -17.11 14.20
CA LEU A 90 4.04 -16.96 12.75
C LEU A 90 4.21 -18.33 12.09
N SER A 91 3.31 -18.63 11.17
CA SER A 91 3.28 -19.91 10.46
C SER A 91 3.72 -19.77 9.00
N SER A 92 4.22 -20.85 8.40
CA SER A 92 4.66 -20.87 7.00
C SER A 92 3.50 -20.91 5.98
N ARG A 93 2.27 -21.10 6.47
CA ARG A 93 1.03 -21.24 5.70
C ARG A 93 -0.09 -20.51 6.42
N LYS A 94 -1.15 -20.14 5.70
CA LYS A 94 -2.38 -19.66 6.34
C LYS A 94 -2.98 -20.78 7.19
N THR A 95 -3.21 -20.52 8.46
CA THR A 95 -3.71 -21.51 9.44
C THR A 95 -5.07 -21.13 10.03
N HIS A 96 -5.50 -19.89 9.85
CA HIS A 96 -6.71 -19.34 10.45
C HIS A 96 -7.63 -18.72 9.39
N ALA A 97 -8.93 -18.73 9.67
CA ALA A 97 -9.92 -18.01 8.88
C ALA A 97 -9.94 -16.52 9.27
N TYR A 98 -10.19 -15.66 8.30
CA TYR A 98 -10.45 -14.24 8.54
C TYR A 98 -11.95 -14.02 8.70
N ASP A 99 -12.32 -12.94 9.39
CA ASP A 99 -13.72 -12.60 9.67
C ASP A 99 -13.98 -11.11 9.45
N GLN A 100 -15.14 -10.61 9.90
CA GLN A 100 -15.50 -9.21 9.74
C GLN A 100 -14.68 -8.26 10.62
N LYS A 101 -14.09 -8.75 11.72
CA LYS A 101 -13.28 -7.97 12.66
C LYS A 101 -11.83 -7.88 12.19
N THR A 102 -11.32 -8.94 11.57
CA THR A 102 -10.00 -8.98 10.94
C THR A 102 -10.16 -9.45 9.49
N PRO A 103 -10.50 -8.54 8.55
CA PRO A 103 -10.74 -8.92 7.17
C PRO A 103 -9.48 -9.42 6.47
N GLU A 104 -9.62 -10.43 5.60
CA GLU A 104 -8.48 -10.91 4.80
C GLU A 104 -8.04 -9.91 3.75
N ARG A 105 -9.00 -9.20 3.18
CA ARG A 105 -8.82 -8.35 2.01
C ARG A 105 -9.33 -6.95 2.26
N ARG A 106 -8.68 -5.99 1.62
CA ARG A 106 -9.16 -4.61 1.49
C ARG A 106 -10.26 -4.52 0.45
N HIS A 107 -11.05 -3.45 0.49
CA HIS A 107 -12.14 -3.25 -0.47
C HIS A 107 -11.63 -3.14 -1.92
N CYS A 108 -10.45 -2.58 -2.15
CA CYS A 108 -9.86 -2.48 -3.50
C CYS A 108 -9.57 -3.87 -4.11
N GLU A 109 -9.26 -4.87 -3.28
CA GLU A 109 -8.88 -6.21 -3.73
C GLU A 109 -10.09 -7.04 -4.20
N ALA A 110 -11.32 -6.59 -3.93
CA ALA A 110 -12.53 -7.17 -4.52
C ALA A 110 -12.58 -6.96 -6.04
N TRP A 111 -11.98 -5.88 -6.54
CA TRP A 111 -11.87 -5.57 -7.97
C TRP A 111 -10.72 -6.31 -8.65
N LEU A 112 -9.83 -6.94 -7.87
CA LEU A 112 -8.61 -7.58 -8.32
C LEU A 112 -8.56 -9.00 -7.72
N PRO A 113 -9.41 -9.94 -8.16
CA PRO A 113 -9.54 -11.25 -7.52
C PRO A 113 -8.22 -12.04 -7.44
N ARG A 114 -7.29 -11.80 -8.37
CA ARG A 114 -5.96 -12.42 -8.42
C ARG A 114 -4.92 -11.79 -7.47
N SER A 115 -5.17 -10.62 -6.91
CA SER A 115 -4.26 -10.02 -5.94
C SER A 115 -4.14 -10.90 -4.69
N GLN A 116 -3.01 -10.79 -4.00
CA GLN A 116 -2.78 -11.47 -2.73
C GLN A 116 -3.05 -10.51 -1.58
N PRO A 117 -3.56 -10.98 -0.43
CA PRO A 117 -3.77 -10.13 0.72
C PRO A 117 -2.44 -9.65 1.32
N CYS A 118 -2.43 -8.44 1.87
CA CYS A 118 -1.29 -7.84 2.58
C CYS A 118 -0.80 -8.65 3.79
N TRP A 119 -1.56 -9.66 4.24
CA TRP A 119 -1.18 -10.54 5.33
C TRP A 119 -0.15 -11.62 4.96
N LYS A 120 0.02 -11.92 3.65
CA LYS A 120 0.94 -12.95 3.16
C LYS A 120 2.34 -12.37 2.98
N LEU A 121 3.33 -12.87 3.73
CA LEU A 121 4.67 -12.30 3.78
C LEU A 121 5.71 -13.02 2.93
N TYR A 122 5.51 -14.27 2.57
CA TYR A 122 6.54 -15.07 1.89
C TYR A 122 5.94 -15.93 0.78
N THR A 123 6.80 -16.36 -0.14
CA THR A 123 6.51 -17.11 -1.39
C THR A 123 5.88 -16.25 -2.51
N THR A 124 5.75 -16.84 -3.69
CA THR A 124 5.27 -16.17 -4.90
C THR A 124 4.00 -15.35 -4.66
N GLY A 125 4.04 -14.10 -5.12
CA GLY A 125 2.95 -13.12 -5.03
C GLY A 125 2.76 -12.49 -3.64
N SER A 126 3.61 -12.77 -2.65
CA SER A 126 3.50 -12.11 -1.34
C SER A 126 3.78 -10.62 -1.43
N VAL A 127 2.80 -9.81 -1.04
CA VAL A 127 2.94 -8.34 -0.95
C VAL A 127 3.09 -7.85 0.49
N GLY A 128 2.81 -8.69 1.49
CA GLY A 128 2.85 -8.28 2.89
C GLY A 128 4.23 -7.93 3.41
N SER A 129 5.28 -8.66 2.99
CA SER A 129 6.66 -8.26 3.30
C SER A 129 7.02 -6.92 2.64
N GLN A 130 6.49 -6.66 1.44
CA GLN A 130 6.74 -5.39 0.75
C GLN A 130 6.03 -4.24 1.46
N SER A 131 4.80 -4.43 1.95
CA SER A 131 4.11 -3.42 2.77
C SER A 131 4.85 -3.12 4.07
N LEU A 132 5.26 -4.16 4.82
CA LEU A 132 5.97 -3.97 6.09
C LEU A 132 7.28 -3.18 5.91
N MET A 133 8.01 -3.42 4.83
CA MET A 133 9.28 -2.75 4.56
C MET A 133 9.11 -1.42 3.82
N GLY A 134 8.10 -1.31 2.96
CA GLY A 134 7.88 -0.18 2.06
C GLY A 134 7.14 0.99 2.71
N ILE A 135 6.24 0.73 3.65
CA ILE A 135 5.51 1.78 4.38
C ILE A 135 6.47 2.73 5.14
N PRO A 136 7.48 2.25 5.90
CA PRO A 136 8.49 3.12 6.51
C PRO A 136 9.23 4.00 5.48
N VAL A 137 9.50 3.47 4.28
CA VAL A 137 10.13 4.25 3.20
C VAL A 137 9.18 5.33 2.66
N LEU A 138 7.90 5.02 2.46
CA LEU A 138 6.89 6.02 2.06
C LEU A 138 6.73 7.11 3.10
N LYS A 139 6.72 6.74 4.38
CA LYS A 139 6.70 7.69 5.50
C LYS A 139 7.92 8.61 5.44
N ALA A 140 9.12 8.06 5.27
CA ALA A 140 10.35 8.84 5.14
C ALA A 140 10.29 9.82 3.95
N LEU A 141 9.76 9.40 2.80
CA LEU A 141 9.56 10.28 1.65
C LEU A 141 8.52 11.39 1.92
N ARG A 142 7.41 11.04 2.58
CA ARG A 142 6.33 11.98 2.93
C ARG A 142 6.79 13.04 3.94
N ASP A 143 7.67 12.65 4.86
CA ASP A 143 8.18 13.48 5.97
C ASP A 143 9.49 14.20 5.65
N ALA A 144 10.15 13.85 4.54
CA ALA A 144 11.42 14.45 4.13
C ALA A 144 11.28 15.99 4.07
N PRO A 145 12.07 16.77 4.84
CA PRO A 145 11.88 18.21 4.98
C PRO A 145 11.81 18.97 3.65
N GLU A 146 12.57 18.53 2.65
CA GLU A 146 12.62 19.10 1.32
C GLU A 146 11.43 18.73 0.41
N LEU A 147 10.66 17.70 0.76
CA LEU A 147 9.50 17.22 0.00
C LEU A 147 8.16 17.39 0.72
N ALA A 148 8.16 17.51 2.05
CA ALA A 148 6.96 17.37 2.87
C ALA A 148 5.89 18.43 2.56
N ALA A 149 6.29 19.66 2.25
CA ALA A 149 5.33 20.72 1.92
C ALA A 149 4.58 20.49 0.60
N GLN A 150 5.10 19.63 -0.28
CA GLN A 150 4.61 19.45 -1.65
C GLN A 150 4.22 18.00 -1.99
N THR A 151 4.31 17.09 -1.03
CA THR A 151 3.99 15.66 -1.21
C THR A 151 2.68 15.33 -0.53
N LEU A 152 1.84 14.58 -1.23
CA LEU A 152 0.59 14.02 -0.72
C LEU A 152 0.59 12.50 -0.86
N VAL A 153 -0.04 11.80 0.07
CA VAL A 153 -0.30 10.36 0.00
C VAL A 153 -1.75 10.14 -0.43
N TRP A 154 -1.96 9.62 -1.63
CA TRP A 154 -3.30 9.26 -2.12
C TRP A 154 -3.65 7.83 -1.68
N PRO A 155 -4.90 7.54 -1.25
CA PRO A 155 -6.03 8.47 -1.08
C PRO A 155 -6.10 9.16 0.30
N PHE A 156 -5.16 8.86 1.20
CA PHE A 156 -5.24 9.24 2.61
C PHE A 156 -5.31 10.75 2.89
N GLU A 157 -4.63 11.57 2.10
CA GLU A 157 -4.58 13.03 2.26
C GLU A 157 -5.41 13.78 1.21
N THR A 158 -5.94 13.06 0.22
CA THR A 158 -6.67 13.62 -0.92
C THR A 158 -8.14 13.23 -0.93
N GLY A 159 -8.51 12.23 -0.12
CA GLY A 159 -9.70 11.42 -0.35
C GLY A 159 -9.53 10.49 -1.57
N LEU A 160 -10.51 9.63 -1.82
CA LEU A 160 -10.69 8.99 -3.13
C LEU A 160 -11.19 10.03 -4.14
N GLY A 161 -10.27 10.91 -4.53
CA GLY A 161 -10.47 12.01 -5.46
C GLY A 161 -9.13 12.59 -5.93
N PRO A 162 -9.16 13.52 -6.91
CA PRO A 162 -7.98 14.29 -7.25
C PRO A 162 -7.51 15.12 -6.04
N PRO A 163 -6.20 15.43 -5.94
CA PRO A 163 -5.71 16.29 -4.89
C PRO A 163 -6.40 17.67 -4.88
N PRO A 164 -6.52 18.29 -3.70
CA PRO A 164 -7.12 19.63 -3.59
C PRO A 164 -6.26 20.67 -4.33
N PRO A 165 -6.85 21.84 -4.68
CA PRO A 165 -6.09 22.93 -5.30
C PRO A 165 -5.09 23.59 -4.35
N GLU A 166 -5.37 23.54 -3.04
CA GLU A 166 -4.54 24.08 -1.97
C GLU A 166 -4.39 23.06 -0.83
N PRO A 167 -3.23 23.01 -0.13
CA PRO A 167 -2.01 23.75 -0.45
C PRO A 167 -1.40 23.29 -1.78
N SER A 168 -0.52 24.12 -2.35
CA SER A 168 0.23 23.75 -3.55
C SER A 168 0.99 22.44 -3.36
N TRP A 169 0.84 21.52 -4.32
CA TRP A 169 1.44 20.19 -4.31
C TRP A 169 2.15 19.90 -5.63
N GLN A 170 3.17 19.04 -5.55
CA GLN A 170 3.98 18.61 -6.68
C GLN A 170 4.07 17.09 -6.81
N ILE A 171 3.93 16.35 -5.71
CA ILE A 171 4.15 14.90 -5.70
C ILE A 171 2.94 14.21 -5.07
N ILE A 172 2.44 13.18 -5.74
CA ILE A 172 1.49 12.22 -5.17
C ILE A 172 2.20 10.88 -5.04
N LEU A 173 2.19 10.31 -3.84
CA LEU A 173 2.55 8.92 -3.59
C LEU A 173 1.27 8.08 -3.66
N ALA A 174 1.23 7.11 -4.55
CA ALA A 174 0.04 6.27 -4.76
C ALA A 174 0.42 4.78 -4.84
N GLU A 175 -0.48 3.93 -4.37
CA GLU A 175 -0.36 2.49 -4.60
C GLU A 175 -0.77 2.18 -6.05
N VAL A 176 0.06 1.37 -6.72
CA VAL A 176 -0.23 0.83 -8.05
C VAL A 176 -0.13 -0.69 -8.00
N TYR A 177 -0.75 -1.37 -8.97
CA TYR A 177 -0.61 -2.80 -9.14
C TYR A 177 -0.38 -3.09 -10.62
N PRO A 178 0.88 -3.21 -11.09
CA PRO A 178 1.17 -3.28 -12.53
C PRO A 178 0.44 -4.43 -13.24
N SER A 179 0.20 -5.54 -12.54
CA SER A 179 -0.53 -6.70 -13.07
C SER A 179 -2.04 -6.48 -13.26
N ILE A 180 -2.56 -5.28 -12.96
CA ILE A 180 -3.91 -4.86 -13.38
C ILE A 180 -4.01 -4.76 -14.91
N LEU A 181 -2.91 -4.41 -15.57
CA LEU A 181 -2.82 -4.32 -17.02
C LEU A 181 -2.38 -5.66 -17.62
N LYS A 182 -2.74 -5.89 -18.88
CA LYS A 182 -2.14 -6.97 -19.66
C LYS A 182 -0.69 -6.60 -19.94
N ILE A 183 0.24 -7.46 -19.50
CA ILE A 183 1.67 -7.25 -19.68
C ILE A 183 2.17 -8.18 -20.78
N GLU A 184 2.68 -7.60 -21.84
CA GLU A 184 3.24 -8.31 -22.99
C GLU A 184 4.76 -8.16 -22.95
N THR A 185 5.46 -9.24 -22.61
CA THR A 185 6.93 -9.27 -22.51
C THR A 185 7.53 -10.04 -23.68
N ARG A 186 8.58 -9.51 -24.29
CA ARG A 186 9.42 -10.25 -25.24
C ARG A 186 10.38 -11.19 -24.48
N LYS A 187 10.95 -12.17 -25.21
CA LYS A 187 11.76 -13.26 -24.63
C LYS A 187 13.04 -12.75 -23.92
N ASP A 188 13.55 -11.60 -24.33
CA ASP A 188 14.77 -10.96 -23.87
C ASP A 188 14.52 -9.84 -22.85
N GLU A 189 13.27 -9.57 -22.48
CA GLU A 189 12.91 -8.50 -21.55
C GLU A 189 12.78 -8.99 -20.11
N ILE A 190 13.21 -8.15 -19.16
CA ILE A 190 12.95 -8.35 -17.75
C ILE A 190 11.49 -8.00 -17.49
N LYS A 191 10.68 -9.00 -17.14
CA LYS A 191 9.23 -8.85 -16.93
C LYS A 191 8.89 -7.66 -16.03
N ASP A 192 9.54 -7.56 -14.87
CA ASP A 192 9.24 -6.51 -13.89
C ASP A 192 9.54 -5.11 -14.43
N ALA A 193 10.58 -4.95 -15.26
CA ALA A 193 10.88 -3.68 -15.91
C ALA A 193 9.77 -3.29 -16.90
N VAL A 194 9.28 -4.24 -17.70
CA VAL A 194 8.15 -4.04 -18.61
C VAL A 194 6.88 -3.68 -17.83
N GLN A 195 6.64 -4.34 -16.68
CA GLN A 195 5.49 -4.03 -15.82
C GLN A 195 5.50 -2.57 -15.34
N VAL A 196 6.63 -2.12 -14.79
CA VAL A 196 6.80 -0.75 -14.30
C VAL A 196 6.65 0.27 -15.42
N GLU A 197 7.27 0.03 -16.58
CA GLU A 197 7.16 0.93 -17.72
C GLU A 197 5.72 0.99 -18.27
N THR A 198 5.05 -0.15 -18.37
CA THR A 198 3.68 -0.24 -18.90
C THR A 198 2.70 0.55 -18.05
N ILE A 199 2.73 0.37 -16.72
CA ILE A 199 1.82 1.10 -15.83
C ILE A 199 2.12 2.61 -15.84
N ALA A 200 3.39 3.01 -15.85
CA ALA A 200 3.79 4.41 -15.90
C ALA A 200 3.32 5.10 -17.19
N ARG A 201 3.52 4.45 -18.36
CA ARG A 201 3.05 4.95 -19.65
C ARG A 201 1.53 5.01 -19.73
N HIS A 202 0.85 3.99 -19.18
CA HIS A 202 -0.60 3.95 -19.15
C HIS A 202 -1.17 5.15 -18.36
N LEU A 203 -0.65 5.38 -17.15
CA LEU A 203 -1.07 6.50 -16.30
C LEU A 203 -0.75 7.86 -16.95
N ALA A 204 0.44 8.03 -17.54
CA ALA A 204 0.80 9.25 -18.26
C ALA A 204 -0.14 9.52 -19.46
N ALA A 205 -0.52 8.48 -20.20
CA ALA A 205 -1.47 8.60 -21.30
C ALA A 205 -2.88 8.93 -20.81
N ARG A 206 -3.27 8.47 -19.60
CA ARG A 206 -4.55 8.81 -18.97
C ARG A 206 -4.57 10.26 -18.51
N ASP A 207 -3.49 10.72 -17.90
CA ASP A 207 -3.32 12.13 -17.50
C ASP A 207 -3.39 13.07 -18.70
N ALA A 208 -2.67 12.77 -19.79
CA ALA A 208 -2.64 13.59 -21.01
C ALA A 208 -4.03 13.80 -21.67
N ARG A 209 -4.99 12.92 -21.40
CA ARG A 209 -6.39 13.04 -21.89
C ARG A 209 -7.40 13.42 -20.80
N GLY A 210 -6.93 13.77 -19.60
CA GLY A 210 -7.78 14.15 -18.47
C GLY A 210 -8.54 13.01 -17.81
N ALA A 211 -8.22 11.74 -18.11
CA ALA A 211 -8.91 10.58 -17.55
C ALA A 211 -8.38 10.15 -16.17
N LEU A 212 -7.17 10.58 -15.79
CA LEU A 212 -6.56 10.21 -14.51
C LEU A 212 -7.41 10.66 -13.29
N VAL A 213 -8.16 11.75 -13.42
CA VAL A 213 -9.08 12.25 -12.38
C VAL A 213 -10.13 11.22 -11.99
N GLU A 214 -10.61 10.43 -12.95
CA GLU A 214 -11.62 9.40 -12.70
C GLU A 214 -11.01 8.21 -11.94
N ASP A 215 -9.76 7.86 -12.24
CA ASP A 215 -9.06 6.78 -11.53
C ASP A 215 -8.72 7.15 -10.10
N LEU A 216 -8.29 8.40 -9.87
CA LEU A 216 -8.06 8.95 -8.53
C LEU A 216 -9.35 9.02 -7.71
N SER A 217 -10.50 9.15 -8.37
CA SER A 217 -11.81 9.18 -7.73
C SER A 217 -12.33 7.79 -7.33
N GLY A 218 -11.74 6.72 -7.86
CA GLY A 218 -12.20 5.35 -7.66
C GLY A 218 -13.60 5.07 -8.24
N PRO A 219 -14.13 3.85 -8.07
CA PRO A 219 -15.43 3.47 -8.63
C PRO A 219 -16.59 4.30 -8.06
N LYS A 220 -17.49 4.75 -8.93
CA LYS A 220 -18.70 5.51 -8.56
C LYS A 220 -19.70 4.69 -7.73
N SER A 221 -19.60 3.37 -7.76
CA SER A 221 -20.46 2.44 -7.04
C SER A 221 -20.09 2.24 -5.56
N LEU A 222 -18.95 2.78 -5.09
CA LEU A 222 -18.57 2.68 -3.69
C LEU A 222 -19.54 3.48 -2.81
N SER A 223 -20.01 2.87 -1.71
CA SER A 223 -20.79 3.57 -0.70
C SER A 223 -19.94 4.61 0.04
N ALA A 224 -20.60 5.61 0.64
CA ALA A 224 -19.93 6.61 1.47
C ALA A 224 -19.16 5.98 2.65
N GLU A 225 -19.71 4.90 3.23
CA GLU A 225 -19.06 4.15 4.31
C GLU A 225 -17.76 3.48 3.84
N VAL A 226 -17.77 2.82 2.68
CA VAL A 226 -16.55 2.19 2.13
C VAL A 226 -15.51 3.25 1.77
N ARG A 227 -15.93 4.39 1.19
CA ARG A 227 -15.01 5.51 0.92
C ARG A 227 -14.33 6.00 2.18
N ALA A 228 -15.09 6.21 3.26
CA ALA A 228 -14.52 6.63 4.54
C ALA A 228 -13.50 5.63 5.09
N MET A 229 -13.76 4.31 4.97
CA MET A 229 -12.80 3.27 5.39
C MET A 229 -11.50 3.30 4.56
N VAL A 230 -11.63 3.51 3.25
CA VAL A 230 -10.50 3.60 2.33
C VAL A 230 -9.61 4.78 2.66
N GLU A 231 -10.22 5.95 2.86
CA GLU A 231 -9.52 7.21 3.15
C GLU A 231 -8.94 7.24 4.56
N ALA A 232 -9.56 6.52 5.51
CA ALA A 232 -9.08 6.45 6.88
C ALA A 232 -7.91 5.48 7.07
N GLU A 233 -7.93 4.28 6.47
CA GLU A 233 -6.87 3.28 6.72
C GLU A 233 -6.53 2.30 5.58
N GLU A 234 -7.49 1.89 4.73
CA GLU A 234 -7.21 0.78 3.80
C GLU A 234 -6.34 1.20 2.61
N GLY A 235 -6.51 2.43 2.14
CA GLY A 235 -5.95 2.90 0.88
C GLY A 235 -6.64 2.25 -0.33
N TRP A 236 -6.17 2.59 -1.52
CA TRP A 236 -6.73 2.07 -2.78
C TRP A 236 -5.63 1.82 -3.81
N ILE A 237 -5.84 0.83 -4.68
CA ILE A 237 -4.96 0.59 -5.83
C ILE A 237 -5.44 1.48 -6.97
N LEU A 238 -4.57 2.37 -7.47
CA LEU A 238 -4.91 3.25 -8.58
C LEU A 238 -5.30 2.44 -9.82
N GLY A 239 -6.51 2.69 -10.33
CA GLY A 239 -7.09 1.96 -11.46
C GLY A 239 -7.99 0.79 -11.07
N ALA A 240 -8.02 0.36 -9.80
CA ALA A 240 -8.89 -0.73 -9.36
C ALA A 240 -10.37 -0.32 -9.49
N GLY A 241 -11.06 -0.99 -10.43
CA GLY A 241 -12.45 -0.74 -10.77
C GLY A 241 -12.69 0.47 -11.69
N THR A 242 -11.65 1.09 -12.23
CA THR A 242 -11.75 2.24 -13.16
C THR A 242 -10.97 2.08 -14.45
N PHE A 243 -9.94 1.22 -14.47
CA PHE A 243 -9.30 0.83 -15.73
C PHE A 243 -10.24 -0.04 -16.55
N GLU A 244 -10.33 0.27 -17.84
CA GLU A 244 -11.06 -0.52 -18.84
C GLU A 244 -10.28 -1.78 -19.24
#